data_AF-A0A3C0GN25-F1
#
_entry.id   AF-A0A3C0GN25-F1
#
_cell.length_a   1.000
_cell.length_b   1.000
_cell.length_c   1.000
_cell.angle_alpha   90.00
_cell.angle_beta   90.00
_cell.angle_gamma   90.00
#
_symmetry.space_group_name_H-M   'P 1'
#
loop_
_entity.id
_entity.type
_entity.pdbx_description
1 polymer ?
#
loop_
_entity_poly.entity_id
_entity_poly.type
_entity_poly.pdbx_seq_one_letter_code
_entity_poly.pdbx_strand_id
1 'polypeptide(L)'
;ANQKTAREPVMALSAGDVHHALRQLESMGLARQQFSSRAERYEHRAGSALDLTRQQLAIVGLLLLRGPQTVNELLTRSERLFQFQDAEELRHHIERMIQRGLAVQLPRASGQREDRYMHLLGGPVDVQALAESYKGSSSSGGGGGSSPALEARVQQLEATVAELQEQLAELRAQLGG
;
A
#
# COMPACT_ATOMS: atom_id res chain seq x y z
N ALA A 1 -4.60 -4.65 -11.79
CA ALA A 1 -4.26 -4.72 -10.36
C ALA A 1 -3.54 -6.02 -9.97
N ASN A 2 -3.93 -7.17 -10.54
CA ASN A 2 -3.58 -8.52 -10.02
C ASN A 2 -2.23 -9.08 -10.55
N GLN A 3 -1.21 -8.24 -10.72
CA GLN A 3 0.11 -8.73 -11.15
C GLN A 3 0.78 -9.53 -10.03
N LYS A 4 1.42 -10.66 -10.38
CA LYS A 4 2.19 -11.48 -9.42
C LYS A 4 3.55 -10.88 -9.06
N THR A 5 4.06 -9.97 -9.88
CA THR A 5 5.33 -9.29 -9.68
C THR A 5 5.08 -7.81 -9.43
N ALA A 6 6.02 -7.17 -8.71
CA ALA A 6 5.96 -5.75 -8.40
C ALA A 6 4.67 -5.33 -7.66
N ARG A 7 4.10 -6.22 -6.83
CA ARG A 7 2.91 -5.99 -6.01
C ARG A 7 3.12 -6.60 -4.63
N GLU A 8 2.97 -5.79 -3.60
CA GLU A 8 2.99 -6.23 -2.21
C GLU A 8 1.88 -5.48 -1.45
N PRO A 9 0.77 -6.14 -1.07
CA PRO A 9 0.43 -7.56 -1.33
C PRO A 9 -0.01 -7.83 -2.78
N VAL A 10 0.08 -9.09 -3.21
CA VAL A 10 -0.56 -9.54 -4.46
C VAL A 10 -2.07 -9.57 -4.26
N MET A 11 -2.80 -8.93 -5.18
CA MET A 11 -4.26 -8.80 -5.10
C MET A 11 -4.99 -9.68 -6.12
N ALA A 12 -6.26 -9.97 -5.84
CA ALA A 12 -7.18 -10.67 -6.72
C ALA A 12 -8.50 -9.88 -6.85
N LEU A 13 -8.44 -8.68 -7.41
CA LEU A 13 -9.62 -7.81 -7.61
C LEU A 13 -10.45 -8.26 -8.82
N SER A 14 -11.77 -8.13 -8.72
CA SER A 14 -12.68 -8.30 -9.85
C SER A 14 -12.68 -7.05 -10.75
N ALA A 15 -13.24 -7.17 -11.96
CA ALA A 15 -13.42 -6.00 -12.83
C ALA A 15 -14.34 -4.96 -12.19
N GLY A 16 -15.39 -5.39 -11.48
CA GLY A 16 -16.32 -4.51 -10.77
C GLY A 16 -15.63 -3.67 -9.69
N ASP A 17 -14.76 -4.28 -8.89
CA ASP A 17 -14.00 -3.57 -7.84
C ASP A 17 -13.10 -2.48 -8.45
N VAL A 18 -12.44 -2.80 -9.57
CA VAL A 18 -11.57 -1.84 -10.28
C VAL A 18 -12.38 -0.69 -10.86
N HIS A 19 -13.52 -0.96 -11.49
CA HIS A 19 -14.39 0.10 -12.03
C HIS A 19 -14.96 1.00 -10.93
N HIS A 20 -15.38 0.42 -9.81
CA HIS A 20 -15.85 1.18 -8.66
C HIS A 20 -14.75 2.09 -8.10
N ALA A 21 -13.54 1.58 -7.91
CA ALA A 21 -12.40 2.38 -7.47
C ALA A 21 -12.03 3.50 -8.46
N LEU A 22 -12.09 3.22 -9.77
CA LEU A 22 -11.84 4.23 -10.80
C LEU A 22 -12.85 5.39 -10.71
N ARG A 23 -14.14 5.09 -10.54
CA ARG A 23 -15.18 6.13 -10.36
C ARG A 23 -14.92 6.99 -9.12
N GLN A 24 -14.51 6.40 -8.01
CA GLN A 24 -14.14 7.15 -6.82
C GLN A 24 -12.94 8.06 -7.10
N LEU A 25 -11.91 7.56 -7.77
CA LEU A 25 -10.74 8.37 -8.15
C LEU A 25 -11.07 9.48 -9.14
N GLU A 26 -12.02 9.29 -10.05
CA GLU A 26 -12.54 10.35 -10.92
C GLU A 26 -13.22 11.45 -10.11
N SER A 27 -14.05 11.08 -9.12
CA SER A 27 -14.71 12.06 -8.24
C SER A 27 -13.71 12.89 -7.42
N MET A 28 -12.56 12.30 -7.08
CA MET A 28 -11.44 12.97 -6.41
C MET A 28 -10.54 13.75 -7.36
N GLY A 29 -10.79 13.72 -8.68
CA GLY A 29 -9.93 14.35 -9.69
C GLY A 29 -8.57 13.68 -9.88
N LEU A 30 -8.37 12.47 -9.34
CA LEU A 30 -7.12 11.70 -9.41
C LEU A 30 -7.02 10.80 -10.64
N ALA A 31 -8.13 10.51 -11.29
CA ALA A 31 -8.20 9.78 -12.54
C ALA A 31 -9.14 10.50 -13.53
N ARG A 32 -8.99 10.19 -14.82
CA ARG A 32 -9.90 10.67 -15.86
C ARG A 32 -10.07 9.61 -16.93
N GLN A 33 -11.32 9.34 -17.31
CA GLN A 33 -11.61 8.54 -18.49
C GLN A 33 -11.17 9.28 -19.77
N GLN A 34 -10.36 8.61 -20.58
CA GLN A 34 -10.07 9.00 -21.95
C GLN A 34 -11.00 8.23 -22.89
N PHE A 35 -11.77 8.98 -23.68
CA PHE A 35 -12.64 8.40 -24.69
C PHE A 35 -11.81 7.78 -25.81
N SER A 36 -12.08 6.51 -26.08
CA SER A 36 -11.48 5.74 -27.17
C SER A 36 -12.56 4.86 -27.77
N SER A 37 -12.64 4.83 -29.10
CA SER A 37 -13.68 4.09 -29.84
C SER A 37 -13.61 2.57 -29.68
N ARG A 38 -12.51 2.03 -29.16
CA ARG A 38 -12.26 0.59 -29.06
C ARG A 38 -12.32 0.02 -27.65
N ALA A 39 -12.14 0.88 -26.64
CA ALA A 39 -12.05 0.46 -25.24
C ALA A 39 -12.06 1.69 -24.33
N GLU A 40 -12.60 1.52 -23.13
CA GLU A 40 -12.41 2.49 -22.05
C GLU A 40 -10.93 2.56 -21.66
N ARG A 41 -10.41 3.79 -21.60
CA ARG A 41 -9.05 4.07 -21.13
C ARG A 41 -9.14 5.07 -19.99
N TYR A 42 -8.21 4.97 -19.05
CA TYR A 42 -8.12 5.89 -17.92
C TYR A 42 -6.69 6.42 -17.84
N GLU A 43 -6.55 7.71 -17.58
CA GLU A 43 -5.28 8.34 -17.23
C GLU A 43 -5.27 8.72 -15.75
N HIS A 44 -4.09 8.66 -15.12
CA HIS A 44 -3.91 9.20 -13.78
C HIS A 44 -3.65 10.70 -13.86
N ARG A 45 -4.17 11.46 -12.89
CA ARG A 45 -3.96 12.91 -12.73
C ARG A 45 -3.24 13.27 -11.44
N ALA A 46 -2.78 12.26 -10.70
CA ALA A 46 -2.08 12.39 -9.42
C ALA A 46 -0.93 13.42 -9.43
N GLY A 47 -0.16 13.52 -10.52
CA GLY A 47 0.90 14.54 -10.64
C GLY A 47 0.36 15.96 -10.50
N SER A 48 -0.71 16.29 -11.21
CA SER A 48 -1.34 17.61 -11.14
C SER A 48 -2.20 17.81 -9.88
N ALA A 49 -2.92 16.78 -9.44
CA ALA A 49 -3.84 16.86 -8.31
C ALA A 49 -3.11 16.96 -6.96
N LEU A 50 -1.93 16.34 -6.85
CA LEU A 50 -1.11 16.35 -5.64
C LEU A 50 0.13 17.26 -5.78
N ASP A 51 0.23 18.02 -6.87
CA ASP A 51 1.39 18.88 -7.17
C ASP A 51 2.73 18.13 -6.98
N LEU A 52 2.88 17.01 -7.69
CA LEU A 52 4.04 16.12 -7.62
C LEU A 52 4.89 16.25 -8.88
N THR A 53 6.20 16.36 -8.68
CA THR A 53 7.15 16.22 -9.79
C THR A 53 7.16 14.78 -10.31
N ARG A 54 7.74 14.56 -11.50
CA ARG A 54 7.86 13.21 -12.08
C ARG A 54 8.62 12.24 -11.17
N GLN A 55 9.65 12.74 -10.48
CA GLN A 55 10.43 12.00 -9.48
C GLN A 55 9.57 11.55 -8.31
N GLN A 56 8.84 12.49 -7.71
CA GLN A 56 7.98 12.22 -6.57
C GLN A 56 6.84 11.28 -6.94
N LEU A 57 6.27 11.44 -8.15
CA LEU A 57 5.24 10.55 -8.66
C LEU A 57 5.74 9.11 -8.82
N ALA A 58 6.98 8.91 -9.27
CA ALA A 58 7.59 7.58 -9.35
C ALA A 58 7.74 6.95 -7.96
N ILE A 59 8.20 7.72 -6.97
CA ILE A 59 8.34 7.27 -5.57
C ILE A 59 6.97 6.90 -5.00
N VAL A 60 5.98 7.79 -5.10
CA VAL A 60 4.60 7.54 -4.63
C VAL A 60 4.03 6.29 -5.29
N GLY A 61 4.20 6.12 -6.60
CA GLY A 61 3.75 4.93 -7.32
C GLY A 61 4.35 3.65 -6.77
N LEU A 62 5.66 3.64 -6.47
CA LEU A 62 6.31 2.48 -5.87
C LEU A 62 5.81 2.19 -4.45
N LEU A 63 5.64 3.21 -3.63
CA LEU A 63 5.14 3.07 -2.25
C LEU A 63 3.69 2.57 -2.25
N LEU A 64 2.83 3.03 -3.16
CA LEU A 64 1.45 2.56 -3.30
C LEU A 64 1.37 1.09 -3.75
N LEU A 65 2.30 0.64 -4.59
CA LEU A 65 2.28 -0.70 -5.16
C LEU A 65 2.95 -1.75 -4.27
N ARG A 66 3.88 -1.35 -3.41
CA ARG A 66 4.71 -2.28 -2.63
C ARG A 66 4.87 -1.93 -1.14
N GLY A 67 4.21 -0.88 -0.67
CA GLY A 67 4.28 -0.45 0.73
C GLY A 67 5.67 0.11 1.12
N PRO A 68 6.02 0.00 2.43
CA PRO A 68 7.26 0.50 3.01
C PRO A 68 8.54 -0.03 2.39
N GLN A 69 9.36 0.88 1.84
CA GLN A 69 10.60 0.55 1.13
C GLN A 69 11.79 1.39 1.61
N THR A 70 13.00 0.86 1.50
CA THR A 70 14.24 1.61 1.75
C THR A 70 14.65 2.46 0.55
N VAL A 71 15.58 3.40 0.75
CA VAL A 71 16.12 4.23 -0.34
C VAL A 71 16.73 3.38 -1.45
N ASN A 72 17.50 2.35 -1.09
CA ASN A 72 18.16 1.47 -2.05
C ASN A 72 17.14 0.64 -2.86
N GLU A 73 16.10 0.13 -2.19
CA GLU A 73 15.01 -0.56 -2.88
C GLU A 73 14.29 0.37 -3.86
N LEU A 74 13.98 1.59 -3.44
CA LEU A 74 13.32 2.58 -4.30
C LEU A 74 14.19 2.92 -5.50
N LEU A 75 15.50 3.11 -5.31
CA LEU A 75 16.45 3.43 -6.37
C LEU A 75 16.47 2.36 -7.47
N THR A 76 16.63 1.08 -7.08
CA THR A 76 16.63 -0.04 -8.04
C THR A 76 15.26 -0.23 -8.69
N ARG A 77 14.16 -0.07 -7.95
CA ARG A 77 12.81 -0.32 -8.46
C ARG A 77 12.28 0.83 -9.32
N SER A 78 12.84 2.04 -9.19
CA SER A 78 12.42 3.20 -9.97
C SER A 78 13.04 3.28 -11.35
N GLU A 79 14.11 2.53 -11.67
CA GLU A 79 14.88 2.65 -12.92
C GLU A 79 14.02 2.73 -14.21
N ARG A 80 12.92 1.97 -14.27
CA ARG A 80 12.01 1.94 -15.43
C ARG A 80 10.97 3.07 -15.45
N LEU A 81 10.79 3.75 -14.32
CA LEU A 81 9.83 4.86 -14.14
C LEU A 81 10.55 6.22 -14.24
N PHE A 82 11.65 6.35 -13.50
CA PHE A 82 12.52 7.51 -13.44
C PHE A 82 13.92 7.09 -12.96
N GLN A 83 14.96 7.54 -13.65
CA GLN A 83 16.34 7.29 -13.28
C GLN A 83 16.84 8.44 -12.39
N PHE A 84 17.02 8.15 -11.11
CA PHE A 84 17.68 9.06 -10.18
C PHE A 84 19.21 8.98 -10.38
N GLN A 85 19.90 10.08 -10.11
CA GLN A 85 21.35 10.18 -10.16
C GLN A 85 21.98 9.33 -9.06
N ASP A 86 21.46 9.45 -7.84
CA ASP A 86 21.95 8.73 -6.66
C ASP A 86 20.87 8.62 -5.55
N ALA A 87 21.28 8.00 -4.45
CA ALA A 87 20.46 7.84 -3.26
C ALA A 87 20.16 9.17 -2.53
N GLU A 88 21.00 10.19 -2.70
CA GLU A 88 20.81 11.51 -2.07
C GLU A 88 19.70 12.29 -2.78
N GLU A 89 19.67 12.30 -4.12
CA GLU A 89 18.60 12.90 -4.91
C GLU A 89 17.24 12.28 -4.53
N LEU A 90 17.18 10.95 -4.42
CA LEU A 90 15.97 10.24 -4.04
C LEU A 90 15.53 10.63 -2.61
N ARG A 91 16.48 10.66 -1.66
CA ARG A 91 16.20 11.05 -0.26
C ARG A 91 15.67 12.48 -0.17
N HIS A 92 16.27 13.42 -0.92
CA HIS A 92 15.81 14.81 -0.97
C HIS A 92 14.36 14.93 -1.46
N HIS A 93 13.97 14.14 -2.47
CA HIS A 93 12.58 14.11 -2.92
C HIS A 93 11.62 13.53 -1.87
N ILE A 94 12.04 12.49 -1.14
CA ILE A 94 11.26 11.93 -0.03
C ILE A 94 11.10 12.94 1.10
N GLU A 95 12.16 13.63 1.51
CA GLU A 95 12.10 14.62 2.59
C GLU A 95 11.12 15.75 2.26
N ARG A 96 11.11 16.24 1.02
CA ARG A 96 10.10 17.21 0.55
C ARG A 96 8.68 16.66 0.61
N MET A 97 8.49 15.37 0.34
CA MET A 97 7.18 14.72 0.47
C MET A 97 6.77 14.57 1.94
N ILE A 98 7.71 14.28 2.84
CA ILE A 98 7.47 14.21 4.29
C ILE A 98 7.04 15.58 4.83
N GLN A 99 7.73 16.65 4.45
CA GLN A 99 7.38 18.02 4.86
C GLN A 99 5.95 18.42 4.44
N ARG A 100 5.45 17.82 3.34
CA ARG A 100 4.09 18.04 2.83
C ARG A 100 3.05 17.07 3.40
N GLY A 101 3.45 16.16 4.29
CA GLY A 101 2.56 15.15 4.86
C GLY A 101 2.12 14.09 3.86
N LEU A 102 2.89 13.84 2.81
CA LEU A 102 2.58 12.83 1.77
C LEU A 102 3.33 11.51 2.00
N ALA A 103 4.40 11.53 2.79
CA ALA A 103 5.16 10.37 3.18
C ALA A 103 5.59 10.47 4.65
N VAL A 104 6.03 9.35 5.21
CA VAL A 104 6.56 9.25 6.57
C VAL A 104 7.75 8.32 6.60
N GLN A 105 8.75 8.64 7.43
CA GLN A 105 9.83 7.73 7.78
C GLN A 105 9.38 6.83 8.92
N LEU A 106 9.52 5.51 8.73
CA LEU A 106 9.23 4.53 9.75
C LEU A 106 10.42 4.39 10.72
N PRO A 107 10.17 4.17 12.02
CA PRO A 107 11.22 3.95 12.98
C PRO A 107 12.02 2.70 12.60
N ARG A 108 13.34 2.78 12.81
CA ARG A 108 14.24 1.65 12.59
C ARG A 108 13.89 0.51 13.52
N ALA A 109 13.75 -0.68 12.96
CA ALA A 109 13.73 -1.90 13.76
C ALA A 109 15.13 -2.19 14.31
N SER A 110 15.21 -2.79 15.50
CA SER A 110 16.47 -3.26 16.08
C SER A 110 17.18 -4.21 15.11
N GLY A 111 18.37 -3.84 14.64
CA GLY A 111 19.15 -4.63 13.68
C GLY A 111 19.02 -4.23 12.21
N GLN A 112 18.05 -3.36 11.84
CA GLN A 112 18.03 -2.79 10.48
C GLN A 112 18.94 -1.56 10.39
N ARG A 113 19.77 -1.53 9.34
CA ARG A 113 20.73 -0.45 9.07
C ARG A 113 20.15 0.69 8.23
N GLU A 114 19.00 0.49 7.60
CA GLU A 114 18.40 1.43 6.64
C GLU A 114 17.02 1.91 7.08
N ASP A 115 16.70 3.15 6.72
CA ASP A 115 15.40 3.76 6.97
C ASP A 115 14.38 3.31 5.92
N ARG A 116 13.13 3.08 6.33
CA ARG A 116 12.01 2.76 5.45
C ARG A 116 11.04 3.94 5.38
N TYR A 117 10.41 4.11 4.22
CA TYR A 117 9.47 5.19 3.96
C TYR A 117 8.13 4.64 3.49
N MET A 118 7.04 5.27 3.91
CA MET A 118 5.67 4.92 3.53
C MET A 118 4.88 6.15 3.07
N HIS A 119 3.93 5.98 2.16
CA HIS A 119 3.02 7.05 1.76
C HIS A 119 1.90 7.28 2.79
N LEU A 120 1.34 8.48 2.84
CA LEU A 120 0.21 8.84 3.71
C LEU A 120 -1.12 9.02 2.95
N LEU A 121 -1.14 8.73 1.65
CA LEU A 121 -2.32 8.87 0.79
C LEU A 121 -3.46 7.88 1.09
N GLY A 122 -3.19 6.81 1.85
CA GLY A 122 -4.17 5.76 2.18
C GLY A 122 -4.95 6.02 3.48
N GLY A 123 -4.77 7.19 4.09
CA GLY A 123 -5.31 7.52 5.41
C GLY A 123 -4.25 7.49 6.52
N PRO A 124 -4.65 7.69 7.78
CA PRO A 124 -3.74 7.71 8.91
C PRO A 124 -3.05 6.34 9.05
N VAL A 125 -1.72 6.36 9.02
CA VAL A 125 -0.88 5.17 9.17
C VAL A 125 -0.43 5.08 10.63
N ASP A 126 -0.74 3.97 11.29
CA ASP A 126 -0.05 3.62 12.53
C ASP A 126 1.39 3.23 12.20
N VAL A 127 2.29 4.19 12.37
CA VAL A 127 3.70 4.09 12.00
C VAL A 127 4.39 2.97 12.80
N GLN A 128 3.98 2.71 14.05
CA GLN A 128 4.60 1.67 14.87
C GLN A 128 4.12 0.27 14.45
N ALA A 129 2.80 0.09 14.30
CA ALA A 129 2.24 -1.18 13.86
C ALA A 129 2.69 -1.55 12.44
N LEU A 130 2.82 -0.56 11.54
CA LEU A 130 3.30 -0.80 10.18
C LEU A 130 4.81 -1.10 10.16
N ALA A 131 5.59 -0.43 11.01
CA ALA A 131 6.99 -0.79 11.16
C ALA A 131 7.12 -2.26 11.59
N GLU A 132 6.27 -2.70 12.53
CA GLU A 132 6.20 -4.08 13.02
C GLU A 132 5.84 -5.12 11.98
N SER A 133 4.82 -4.88 11.15
CA SER A 133 4.44 -5.84 10.12
C SER A 133 5.56 -6.08 9.12
N TYR A 134 6.35 -5.04 8.81
CA TYR A 134 7.50 -5.13 7.90
C TYR A 134 8.80 -5.55 8.60
N LYS A 135 8.83 -5.72 9.94
CA LYS A 135 9.93 -6.39 10.66
C LYS A 135 10.06 -7.86 10.23
N GLY A 136 8.93 -8.56 10.07
CA GLY A 136 8.89 -10.00 9.77
C GLY A 136 9.19 -10.36 8.31
N SER A 137 9.12 -9.40 7.39
CA SER A 137 9.28 -9.65 5.94
C SER A 137 10.74 -9.54 5.46
N SER A 138 11.64 -8.96 6.27
CA SER A 138 13.05 -8.75 5.89
C SER A 138 13.92 -10.02 5.83
N SER A 139 13.36 -11.22 6.01
CA SER A 139 14.09 -12.49 5.96
C SER A 139 13.71 -13.45 4.83
N SER A 140 12.96 -13.04 3.80
CA SER A 140 12.68 -13.96 2.69
C SER A 140 12.57 -13.28 1.33
N GLY A 141 13.70 -13.26 0.61
CA GLY A 141 13.66 -13.35 -0.84
C GLY A 141 13.16 -14.74 -1.25
N GLY A 142 11.98 -14.80 -1.87
CA GLY A 142 11.47 -15.98 -2.55
C GLY A 142 10.61 -16.92 -1.68
N GLY A 143 9.35 -17.08 -2.09
CA GLY A 143 8.49 -18.19 -1.66
C GLY A 143 7.33 -17.76 -0.79
N GLY A 144 6.10 -17.91 -1.30
CA GLY A 144 4.86 -17.66 -0.57
C GLY A 144 4.66 -18.63 0.59
N GLY A 145 5.29 -18.33 1.72
CA GLY A 145 4.89 -18.82 3.03
C GLY A 145 4.07 -17.75 3.71
N SER A 146 2.84 -18.08 4.07
CA SER A 146 2.03 -17.32 5.02
C SER A 146 2.90 -16.86 6.19
N SER A 147 2.91 -15.55 6.45
CA SER A 147 3.67 -15.02 7.58
C SER A 147 3.10 -15.63 8.86
N PRO A 148 3.91 -16.17 9.77
CA PRO A 148 3.40 -16.73 11.03
C PRO A 148 2.59 -15.69 11.83
N ALA A 149 2.87 -14.40 11.62
CA ALA A 149 2.08 -13.30 12.19
C ALA A 149 0.70 -13.14 11.53
N LEU A 150 0.59 -13.38 10.21
CA LEU A 150 -0.69 -13.43 9.49
C LEU A 150 -1.50 -14.66 9.91
N GLU A 151 -0.86 -15.82 10.02
CA GLU A 151 -1.47 -17.05 10.53
C GLU A 151 -2.03 -16.89 11.94
N ALA A 152 -1.24 -16.32 12.86
CA ALA A 152 -1.68 -16.04 14.22
C ALA A 152 -2.87 -15.06 14.25
N ARG A 153 -2.85 -14.04 13.39
CA ARG A 153 -3.94 -13.06 13.28
C ARG A 153 -5.21 -13.68 12.69
N VAL A 154 -5.09 -14.58 11.72
CA VAL A 154 -6.22 -15.34 11.16
C VAL A 154 -6.83 -16.24 12.22
N GLN A 155 -6.01 -17.00 12.96
CA GLN A 155 -6.50 -17.86 14.05
C GLN A 155 -7.22 -17.06 15.15
N GLN A 156 -6.68 -15.90 15.53
CA GLN A 156 -7.31 -15.02 16.51
C GLN A 156 -8.65 -14.46 16.00
N LEU A 157 -8.72 -14.08 14.73
CA LEU A 157 -9.96 -13.60 14.11
C LEU A 157 -10.99 -14.72 14.00
N GLU A 158 -10.60 -15.93 13.62
CA GLU A 158 -11.48 -17.10 13.55
C GLU A 158 -12.07 -17.43 14.93
N ALA A 159 -11.26 -17.39 15.99
CA ALA A 159 -11.74 -17.57 17.37
C ALA A 159 -12.74 -16.49 17.78
N THR A 160 -12.45 -15.23 17.47
CA THR A 160 -13.34 -14.10 17.78
C THR A 160 -14.67 -14.20 17.02
N VAL A 161 -14.63 -14.63 15.75
CA VAL A 161 -15.85 -14.82 14.95
C VAL A 161 -16.69 -15.97 15.51
N ALA A 162 -16.08 -17.07 15.94
CA ALA A 162 -16.80 -18.17 16.55
C ALA A 162 -17.50 -17.73 17.85
N GLU A 163 -16.81 -17.00 18.72
CA GLU A 163 -17.38 -16.46 19.96
C GLU A 163 -18.55 -15.49 19.69
N LEU A 164 -18.40 -14.58 18.73
CA LEU A 164 -19.47 -13.65 18.35
C LEU A 164 -20.68 -14.36 17.73
N GLN A 165 -20.46 -15.44 16.98
CA GLN A 165 -21.55 -16.25 16.43
C GLN A 165 -22.34 -16.97 17.52
N GLU A 166 -21.66 -17.47 18.55
CA GLU A 166 -22.29 -18.11 19.71
C GLU A 166 -23.14 -17.10 20.52
N GLN A 167 -22.57 -15.94 20.84
CA GLN A 167 -23.29 -14.86 21.53
C GLN A 167 -24.53 -14.38 20.75
N LEU A 168 -24.42 -14.29 19.41
CA LEU A 168 -25.57 -13.94 18.56
C LEU A 168 -26.63 -15.04 18.53
N ALA A 169 -26.25 -16.31 18.57
CA ALA A 169 -27.19 -17.43 18.64
C ALA A 169 -27.96 -17.42 19.97
N GLU A 170 -27.28 -17.17 21.09
CA GLU A 170 -27.91 -17.03 22.42
C GLU A 170 -28.86 -15.84 22.49
N LEU A 171 -28.45 -14.67 22.01
CA LEU A 171 -29.30 -13.48 21.96
C LEU A 171 -30.54 -13.68 21.07
N ARG A 172 -30.38 -14.35 19.92
CA ARG A 172 -31.52 -14.67 19.05
C ARG A 172 -32.47 -15.68 19.71
N ALA A 173 -31.96 -16.63 20.48
CA ALA A 173 -32.79 -17.56 21.24
C ALA A 173 -33.56 -16.86 22.37
N GLN A 174 -32.97 -15.85 23.01
CA GLN A 174 -33.62 -15.05 24.06
C GLN A 174 -34.66 -14.05 23.53
N LEU A 175 -34.49 -13.56 22.30
CA LEU A 175 -35.40 -12.60 21.65
C LEU A 175 -36.46 -13.25 20.76
N GLY A 176 -36.32 -14.55 20.46
CA GLY A 176 -37.22 -15.34 19.63
C GLY A 176 -38.20 -16.23 20.40
N GLY A 177 -38.35 -16.01 21.71
CA GLY A 177 -39.35 -16.62 22.58
C GLY A 177 -40.46 -15.63 22.95
#